data_AF-A0A7R8USE6-F1
#
_entry.id   AF-A0A7R8USE6-F1
#
_cell.length_a   1.000
_cell.length_b   1.000
_cell.length_c   1.000
_cell.angle_alpha   90.00
_cell.angle_beta   90.00
_cell.angle_gamma   90.00
#
_symmetry.space_group_name_H-M   'P 1'
#
loop_
_entity.id
_entity.type
_entity.pdbx_description
1 polymer ?
#
loop_
_entity_poly.entity_id
_entity_poly.type
_entity_poly.pdbx_seq_one_letter_code
_entity_poly.pdbx_strand_id
1 'polypeptide(L)'
;MGKANSYRALKTTWIALRILGLDPPERYKTLYQVYSVFLNFTVTFYYPFSMFINMFLLDTKKEVVSNLTLTLCVLICSIKMFNNFTKQKELRKIREYLTKLDADVKVVADEEYLEYIVKVSFQYFALYASMYGLVAATCELPVMFAPERRLLYPAWFPWDWKKSTRTYIVLHLYQLIGICIQIYQNLLNDTFPGILMWLLKGHLHVLKSRIERLGYDRNLSADENYNELVACIERHKLCLE
;
A
#
# COMPACT_ATOMS: atom_id res chain seq x y z
N MET A 1 0.68 -30.70 11.52
CA MET A 1 1.77 -29.76 11.14
C MET A 1 1.24 -28.84 10.07
N GLY A 2 1.05 -27.56 10.39
CA GLY A 2 0.58 -26.57 9.43
C GLY A 2 1.78 -26.00 8.68
N LYS A 3 1.81 -26.14 7.35
CA LYS A 3 2.85 -25.53 6.52
C LYS A 3 2.90 -24.02 6.78
N ALA A 4 4.11 -23.46 6.96
CA ALA A 4 4.30 -22.02 7.02
C ALA A 4 3.59 -21.31 5.84
N ASN A 5 2.94 -20.18 6.11
CA ASN A 5 2.24 -19.39 5.09
C ASN A 5 2.40 -17.90 5.40
N SER A 6 3.61 -17.40 5.13
CA SER A 6 4.01 -16.02 5.37
C SER A 6 3.27 -15.03 4.45
N TYR A 7 2.81 -15.49 3.28
CA TYR A 7 1.99 -14.70 2.35
C TYR A 7 0.73 -14.10 2.99
N ARG A 8 0.22 -14.70 4.08
CA ARG A 8 -0.90 -14.15 4.86
C ARG A 8 -0.67 -12.72 5.32
N ALA A 9 0.58 -12.32 5.58
CA ALA A 9 0.93 -10.95 5.98
C ALA A 9 0.52 -9.90 4.93
N LEU A 10 0.45 -10.28 3.65
CA LEU A 10 0.06 -9.38 2.55
C LEU A 10 -1.45 -9.31 2.32
N LYS A 11 -2.28 -10.03 3.10
CA LYS A 11 -3.72 -10.08 2.90
C LYS A 11 -4.36 -8.68 2.91
N THR A 12 -3.97 -7.82 3.86
CA THR A 12 -4.47 -6.43 3.96
C THR A 12 -4.06 -5.60 2.75
N THR A 13 -2.82 -5.74 2.30
CA THR A 13 -2.31 -5.11 1.07
C THR A 13 -3.14 -5.49 -0.15
N TRP A 14 -3.43 -6.78 -0.35
CA TRP A 14 -4.21 -7.23 -1.51
C TRP A 14 -5.66 -6.76 -1.48
N ILE A 15 -6.28 -6.73 -0.31
CA ILE A 15 -7.61 -6.12 -0.14
C ILE A 15 -7.55 -4.64 -0.51
N ALA A 16 -6.52 -3.92 -0.07
CA ALA A 16 -6.35 -2.51 -0.39
C ALA A 16 -6.14 -2.26 -1.89
N LEU A 17 -5.27 -3.04 -2.54
CA LEU A 17 -5.07 -3.00 -3.99
C LEU A 17 -6.38 -3.25 -4.75
N ARG A 18 -7.20 -4.18 -4.29
CA ARG A 18 -8.51 -4.46 -4.91
C ARG A 18 -9.47 -3.29 -4.77
N ILE A 19 -9.54 -2.65 -3.61
CA ILE A 19 -10.38 -1.46 -3.39
C ILE A 19 -9.90 -0.30 -4.27
N LEU A 20 -8.59 -0.14 -4.45
CA LEU A 20 -8.02 0.95 -5.25
C LEU A 20 -8.09 0.75 -6.77
N GLY A 21 -8.79 -0.29 -7.24
CA GLY A 21 -8.92 -0.56 -8.68
C GLY A 21 -7.70 -1.26 -9.30
N LEU A 22 -6.72 -1.70 -8.51
CA LEU A 22 -5.49 -2.31 -9.02
C LEU A 22 -5.62 -3.81 -9.25
N ASP A 23 -6.33 -4.57 -8.40
CA ASP A 23 -6.43 -6.04 -8.52
C ASP A 23 -7.80 -6.50 -9.05
N PRO A 24 -7.97 -6.70 -10.37
CA PRO A 24 -9.25 -7.11 -10.94
C PRO A 24 -9.66 -8.51 -10.48
N PRO A 25 -10.88 -8.70 -9.96
CA PRO A 25 -11.42 -10.01 -9.66
C PRO A 25 -11.73 -10.80 -10.94
N GLU A 26 -11.74 -12.14 -10.83
CA GLU A 26 -12.08 -13.02 -11.96
C GLU A 26 -13.54 -12.86 -12.40
N ARG A 27 -14.44 -12.55 -11.44
CA ARG A 27 -15.86 -12.28 -11.69
C ARG A 27 -16.10 -10.78 -11.87
N TYR A 28 -16.89 -10.39 -12.87
CA TYR A 28 -17.25 -8.98 -13.18
C TYR A 28 -16.08 -8.09 -13.65
N LYS A 29 -15.10 -8.67 -14.34
CA LYS A 29 -13.88 -7.98 -14.79
C LYS A 29 -14.15 -6.66 -15.54
N THR A 30 -15.10 -6.63 -16.47
CA THR A 30 -15.43 -5.42 -17.26
C THR A 30 -15.98 -4.29 -16.39
N LEU A 31 -16.90 -4.61 -15.47
CA LEU A 31 -17.46 -3.61 -14.54
C LEU A 31 -16.38 -3.05 -13.62
N TYR A 32 -15.49 -3.92 -13.13
CA TYR A 32 -14.36 -3.51 -12.30
C TYR A 32 -13.36 -2.64 -13.08
N GLN A 33 -13.11 -2.91 -14.36
CA GLN A 33 -12.27 -2.07 -15.20
C GLN A 33 -12.85 -0.66 -15.37
N VAL A 34 -14.15 -0.54 -15.63
CA VAL A 34 -14.83 0.76 -15.71
C VAL A 34 -14.71 1.51 -14.39
N TYR A 35 -14.97 0.82 -13.27
CA TYR A 35 -14.79 1.38 -11.92
C TYR A 35 -13.36 1.85 -11.68
N SER A 36 -12.36 1.03 -12.01
CA SER A 36 -10.95 1.35 -11.80
C SER A 36 -10.51 2.55 -12.62
N VAL A 37 -10.88 2.61 -13.91
CA VAL A 37 -10.58 3.75 -14.79
C VAL A 37 -11.25 5.01 -14.25
N PHE A 38 -12.52 4.93 -13.86
CA PHE A 38 -13.25 6.07 -13.31
C PHE A 38 -12.61 6.58 -12.00
N LEU A 39 -12.32 5.69 -11.05
CA LEU A 39 -11.72 6.03 -9.76
C LEU A 39 -10.34 6.67 -9.93
N ASN A 40 -9.47 6.08 -10.75
CA ASN A 40 -8.12 6.60 -10.94
C ASN A 40 -8.12 7.87 -11.80
N PHE A 41 -8.99 7.99 -12.80
CA PHE A 41 -9.13 9.24 -13.54
C PHE A 41 -9.57 10.39 -12.64
N THR A 42 -10.58 10.16 -11.79
CA THR A 42 -11.11 11.19 -10.89
C THR A 42 -10.11 11.56 -9.80
N VAL A 43 -9.55 10.57 -9.09
CA VAL A 43 -8.73 10.81 -7.90
C VAL A 43 -7.25 11.04 -8.21
N THR A 44 -6.68 10.31 -9.16
CA THR A 44 -5.24 10.31 -9.47
C THR A 44 -4.87 11.34 -10.54
N PHE A 45 -5.80 11.70 -11.44
CA PHE A 45 -5.54 12.67 -12.50
C PHE A 45 -6.29 13.99 -12.30
N TYR A 46 -7.62 13.95 -12.25
CA TYR A 46 -8.44 15.16 -12.22
C TYR A 46 -8.29 15.94 -10.91
N TYR A 47 -8.21 15.26 -9.77
CA TYR A 47 -8.01 15.91 -8.46
C TYR A 47 -6.74 16.77 -8.38
N PRO A 48 -5.52 16.26 -8.61
CA PRO A 48 -4.31 17.11 -8.59
C PRO A 48 -4.35 18.18 -9.68
N PHE A 49 -4.90 17.87 -10.86
CA PHE A 49 -5.02 18.84 -11.95
C PHE A 49 -5.90 20.04 -11.54
N SER A 50 -7.06 19.79 -10.95
CA SER A 50 -7.97 20.81 -10.45
C SER A 50 -7.33 21.70 -9.37
N MET A 51 -6.54 21.12 -8.45
CA MET A 51 -5.79 21.89 -7.45
C MET A 51 -4.64 22.70 -8.06
N PHE A 52 -3.97 22.14 -9.07
CA PHE A 52 -2.88 22.81 -9.78
C PHE A 52 -3.38 24.04 -10.55
N ILE A 53 -4.50 23.92 -11.29
CA ILE A 53 -5.12 25.06 -11.97
C ILE A 53 -5.53 26.14 -10.97
N ASN A 54 -6.09 25.74 -9.82
CA ASN A 54 -6.48 26.69 -8.78
C ASN A 54 -5.33 27.56 -8.28
N MET A 55 -4.09 27.07 -8.33
CA MET A 55 -2.92 27.83 -7.91
C MET A 55 -2.73 29.14 -8.70
N PHE A 56 -3.14 29.18 -9.97
CA PHE A 56 -3.07 30.37 -10.82
C PHE A 56 -4.22 31.36 -10.60
N LEU A 57 -5.23 30.96 -9.83
CA LEU A 57 -6.44 31.74 -9.56
C LEU A 57 -6.46 32.32 -8.14
N LEU A 58 -5.44 32.03 -7.33
CA LEU A 58 -5.31 32.52 -5.97
C LEU A 58 -4.61 33.88 -5.94
N ASP A 59 -5.18 34.83 -5.19
CA ASP A 59 -4.70 36.21 -5.14
C ASP A 59 -3.56 36.42 -4.14
N THR A 60 -3.50 35.60 -3.08
CA THR A 60 -2.53 35.80 -1.99
C THR A 60 -1.36 34.83 -2.04
N LYS A 61 -0.14 35.33 -1.80
CA LYS A 61 1.09 34.51 -1.74
C LYS A 61 0.98 33.37 -0.72
N LYS A 62 0.32 33.62 0.42
CA LYS A 62 0.12 32.62 1.49
C LYS A 62 -0.75 31.45 1.01
N GLU A 63 -1.85 31.74 0.33
CA GLU A 63 -2.74 30.70 -0.21
C GLU A 63 -2.06 29.93 -1.33
N VAL A 64 -1.30 30.61 -2.20
CA VAL A 64 -0.52 29.96 -3.26
C VAL A 64 0.46 28.95 -2.67
N VAL A 65 1.27 29.32 -1.67
CA VAL A 65 2.26 28.41 -1.05
C VAL A 65 1.58 27.23 -0.34
N SER A 66 0.47 27.48 0.36
CA SER A 66 -0.30 26.43 1.03
C SER A 66 -0.89 25.44 0.01
N ASN A 67 -1.53 25.95 -1.04
CA ASN A 67 -2.11 25.14 -2.10
C ASN A 67 -1.07 24.37 -2.91
N LEU A 68 0.10 24.98 -3.16
CA LEU A 68 1.23 24.31 -3.81
C LEU A 68 1.70 23.11 -3.00
N THR A 69 1.89 23.26 -1.69
CA THR A 69 2.31 22.17 -0.81
C THR A 69 1.32 21.00 -0.88
N LEU A 70 0.02 21.28 -0.80
CA LEU A 70 -1.02 20.27 -0.93
C LEU A 70 -1.02 19.60 -2.31
N THR A 71 -0.93 20.39 -3.38
CA THR A 71 -0.91 19.91 -4.76
C THR A 71 0.29 18.98 -4.99
N LEU A 72 1.48 19.34 -4.50
CA LEU A 72 2.67 18.51 -4.58
C LEU A 72 2.50 17.18 -3.84
N CYS A 73 1.93 17.19 -2.63
CA CYS A 73 1.61 15.97 -1.90
C CYS A 73 0.70 15.05 -2.73
N VAL A 74 -0.40 15.57 -3.28
CA VAL A 74 -1.34 14.80 -4.08
C VAL A 74 -0.70 14.28 -5.38
N LEU A 75 0.13 15.09 -6.04
CA LEU A 75 0.87 14.69 -7.24
C LEU A 75 1.84 13.53 -6.94
N ILE A 76 2.60 13.61 -5.84
CA ILE A 76 3.51 12.53 -5.42
C ILE A 76 2.72 11.24 -5.14
N CYS A 77 1.58 11.34 -4.46
CA CYS A 77 0.71 10.19 -4.22
C CYS A 77 0.24 9.57 -5.54
N SER A 78 -0.11 10.41 -6.51
CA SER A 78 -0.57 10.00 -7.83
C SER A 78 0.52 9.29 -8.63
N ILE A 79 1.76 9.79 -8.56
CA ILE A 79 2.93 9.14 -9.17
C ILE A 79 3.21 7.79 -8.52
N LYS A 80 3.19 7.69 -7.18
CA LYS A 80 3.34 6.41 -6.46
C LYS A 80 2.28 5.41 -6.89
N MET A 81 1.02 5.85 -7.00
CA MET A 81 -0.08 5.01 -7.45
C MET A 81 0.12 4.51 -8.89
N PHE A 82 0.56 5.39 -9.80
CA PHE A 82 0.91 5.02 -11.17
C PHE A 82 2.05 3.99 -11.21
N ASN A 83 3.07 4.14 -10.36
CA ASN A 83 4.13 3.15 -10.24
C ASN A 83 3.58 1.77 -9.81
N ASN A 84 2.64 1.72 -8.86
CA ASN A 84 1.98 0.45 -8.50
C ASN A 84 1.22 -0.18 -9.67
N PHE A 85 0.56 0.61 -10.53
CA PHE A 85 -0.05 0.11 -11.76
C PHE A 85 1.00 -0.56 -12.67
N THR A 86 2.13 0.10 -12.90
CA THR A 86 3.18 -0.44 -13.79
C THR A 86 3.85 -1.68 -13.23
N LYS A 87 4.01 -1.77 -11.90
CA LYS A 87 4.69 -2.89 -11.21
C LYS A 87 3.76 -4.02 -10.77
N GLN A 88 2.48 -3.97 -11.13
CA GLN A 88 1.49 -4.94 -10.70
C GLN A 88 1.88 -6.40 -11.00
N LYS A 89 2.53 -6.66 -12.14
CA LYS A 89 3.00 -8.01 -12.50
C LYS A 89 4.06 -8.52 -11.52
N GLU A 90 4.99 -7.66 -11.13
CA GLU A 90 6.03 -7.99 -10.15
C GLU A 90 5.42 -8.22 -8.76
N LEU A 91 4.40 -7.44 -8.37
CA LEU A 91 3.66 -7.66 -7.11
C LEU A 91 3.03 -9.05 -7.04
N ARG A 92 2.56 -9.61 -8.18
CA ARG A 92 1.99 -10.96 -8.21
C ARG A 92 3.07 -12.05 -8.04
N LYS A 93 4.29 -11.82 -8.52
CA LYS A 93 5.42 -12.77 -8.36
C LYS A 93 5.84 -12.95 -6.90
N ILE A 94 5.65 -11.93 -6.05
CA ILE A 94 5.95 -12.02 -4.61
C ILE A 94 5.25 -13.22 -3.96
N ARG A 95 4.03 -13.54 -4.39
CA ARG A 95 3.32 -14.73 -3.91
C ARG A 95 4.09 -16.01 -4.25
N GLU A 96 4.60 -16.12 -5.45
CA GLU A 96 5.36 -17.28 -5.92
C GLU A 96 6.67 -17.41 -5.16
N TYR A 97 7.40 -16.31 -4.97
CA TYR A 97 8.64 -16.28 -4.18
C TYR A 97 8.41 -16.68 -2.73
N LEU A 98 7.41 -16.09 -2.05
CA LEU A 98 7.08 -16.46 -0.67
C LEU A 98 6.63 -17.92 -0.56
N THR A 99 5.87 -18.42 -1.54
CA THR A 99 5.43 -19.83 -1.54
C THR A 99 6.63 -20.78 -1.64
N LYS A 100 7.61 -20.47 -2.49
CA LYS A 100 8.86 -21.22 -2.60
C LYS A 100 9.67 -21.15 -1.30
N LEU A 101 9.77 -19.96 -0.69
CA LEU A 101 10.48 -19.76 0.57
C LEU A 101 9.80 -20.45 1.77
N ASP A 102 8.48 -20.54 1.77
CA ASP A 102 7.70 -21.22 2.82
C ASP A 102 7.78 -22.75 2.71
N ALA A 103 7.89 -23.29 1.48
CA ALA A 103 7.88 -24.73 1.23
C ALA A 103 9.04 -25.49 1.90
N ASP A 104 10.18 -24.81 2.08
CA ASP A 104 11.41 -25.40 2.61
C ASP A 104 11.59 -25.20 4.13
N VAL A 105 10.58 -24.66 4.82
CA VAL A 105 10.60 -24.51 6.27
C VAL A 105 10.21 -25.84 6.92
N LYS A 106 11.14 -26.44 7.67
CA LYS A 106 10.96 -27.77 8.29
C LYS A 106 10.99 -27.76 9.82
N VAL A 107 11.58 -26.71 10.40
CA VAL A 107 11.82 -26.64 11.85
C VAL A 107 10.71 -25.83 12.50
N VAL A 108 10.10 -26.39 13.55
CA VAL A 108 8.96 -25.77 14.26
C VAL A 108 9.30 -24.37 14.77
N ALA A 109 10.50 -24.15 15.32
CA ALA A 109 10.93 -22.83 15.77
C ALA A 109 10.99 -21.79 14.64
N ASP A 110 11.38 -22.21 13.42
CA ASP A 110 11.40 -21.33 12.24
C ASP A 110 9.97 -21.02 11.77
N GLU A 111 9.04 -21.98 11.86
CA GLU A 111 7.61 -21.77 11.57
C GLU A 111 6.97 -20.79 12.56
N GLU A 112 7.24 -20.95 13.86
CA GLU A 112 6.75 -20.05 14.91
C GLU A 112 7.28 -18.62 14.74
N TYR A 113 8.55 -18.47 14.35
CA TYR A 113 9.13 -17.16 14.05
C TYR A 113 8.44 -16.49 12.85
N LEU A 114 8.16 -17.23 11.78
CA LEU A 114 7.43 -16.69 10.63
C LEU A 114 6.00 -16.28 10.99
N GLU A 115 5.29 -17.07 11.81
CA GLU A 115 3.95 -16.69 12.28
C GLU A 115 4.00 -15.42 13.17
N TYR A 116 5.05 -15.27 13.99
CA TYR A 116 5.31 -14.03 14.71
C TYR A 116 5.51 -12.84 13.75
N ILE A 117 6.31 -13.00 12.69
CA ILE A 117 6.50 -11.96 11.66
C ILE A 117 5.18 -11.59 10.97
N VAL A 118 4.32 -12.57 10.67
CA VAL A 118 2.98 -12.33 10.12
C VAL A 118 2.14 -11.50 11.09
N LYS A 119 2.14 -11.85 12.38
CA LYS A 119 1.42 -11.08 13.42
C LYS A 119 1.93 -9.65 13.53
N VAL A 120 3.26 -9.45 13.55
CA VAL A 120 3.87 -8.11 13.58
C VAL A 120 3.50 -7.31 12.34
N SER A 121 3.44 -7.93 11.17
CA SER A 121 3.03 -7.27 9.92
C SER A 121 1.58 -6.75 9.99
N PHE A 122 0.66 -7.52 10.58
CA PHE A 122 -0.71 -7.04 10.82
C PHE A 122 -0.77 -5.91 11.84
N GLN A 123 -0.01 -5.98 12.93
CA GLN A 123 0.07 -4.92 13.93
C GLN A 123 0.67 -3.63 13.33
N TYR A 124 1.69 -3.77 12.49
CA TYR A 124 2.32 -2.68 11.76
C TYR A 124 1.31 -1.99 10.82
N PHE A 125 0.55 -2.78 10.05
CA PHE A 125 -0.52 -2.23 9.21
C PHE A 125 -1.60 -1.53 10.04
N ALA A 126 -2.03 -2.14 11.16
CA ALA A 126 -3.06 -1.58 12.03
C ALA A 126 -2.61 -0.25 12.67
N LEU A 127 -1.34 -0.14 13.07
CA LEU A 127 -0.76 1.09 13.60
C LEU A 127 -0.86 2.22 12.55
N TYR A 128 -0.38 1.98 11.34
CA TYR A 128 -0.46 2.97 10.26
C TYR A 128 -1.92 3.30 9.91
N ALA A 129 -2.80 2.29 9.86
CA ALA A 129 -4.22 2.49 9.61
C ALA A 129 -4.86 3.39 10.68
N SER A 130 -4.46 3.26 11.95
CA SER A 130 -4.96 4.12 13.03
C SER A 130 -4.48 5.57 12.87
N MET A 131 -3.21 5.78 12.51
CA MET A 131 -2.65 7.11 12.24
C MET A 131 -3.35 7.79 11.07
N TYR A 132 -3.49 7.07 9.95
CA TYR A 132 -4.20 7.58 8.78
C TYR A 132 -5.71 7.77 9.04
N GLY A 133 -6.31 6.94 9.90
CA GLY A 133 -7.69 7.10 10.36
C GLY A 133 -7.89 8.39 11.16
N LEU A 134 -6.93 8.77 12.00
CA LEU A 134 -6.96 10.06 12.71
C LEU A 134 -6.86 11.23 11.73
N VAL A 135 -6.01 11.14 10.71
CA VAL A 135 -5.92 12.15 9.64
C VAL A 135 -7.27 12.27 8.90
N ALA A 136 -7.89 11.14 8.55
CA ALA A 136 -9.22 11.14 7.91
C ALA A 136 -10.30 11.76 8.82
N ALA A 137 -10.29 11.47 10.13
CA ALA A 137 -11.25 12.03 11.07
C ALA A 137 -11.08 13.55 11.27
N THR A 138 -9.85 14.05 11.14
CA THR A 138 -9.51 15.47 11.39
C THR A 138 -9.52 16.33 10.14
N CYS A 139 -9.55 15.74 8.94
CA CYS A 139 -9.44 16.49 7.68
C CYS A 139 -10.58 17.51 7.46
N GLU A 140 -11.77 17.25 8.00
CA GLU A 140 -12.96 18.12 7.86
C GLU A 140 -13.06 19.24 8.91
N LEU A 141 -12.28 19.17 10.00
CA LEU A 141 -12.33 20.19 11.07
C LEU A 141 -12.13 21.62 10.53
N PRO A 142 -11.19 21.89 9.59
CA PRO A 142 -11.05 23.21 9.01
C PRO A 142 -12.34 23.69 8.31
N VAL A 143 -13.06 22.82 7.60
CA VAL A 143 -14.30 23.20 6.93
C VAL A 143 -15.41 23.45 7.95
N MET A 144 -15.54 22.59 8.96
CA MET A 144 -16.57 22.71 10.01
C MET A 144 -16.44 23.99 10.83
N PHE A 145 -15.21 24.44 11.13
CA PHE A 145 -14.96 25.65 11.92
C PHE A 145 -14.70 26.90 11.05
N ALA A 146 -14.93 26.83 9.74
CA ALA A 146 -14.75 27.98 8.87
C ALA A 146 -15.88 29.00 9.09
N PRO A 147 -15.58 30.31 9.17
CA PRO A 147 -16.62 31.35 9.28
C PRO A 147 -17.44 31.48 8.00
N GLU A 148 -16.85 31.10 6.87
CA GLU A 148 -17.48 31.14 5.55
C GLU A 148 -17.45 29.77 4.90
N ARG A 149 -18.43 29.54 4.01
CA ARG A 149 -18.51 28.33 3.20
C ARG A 149 -17.24 28.20 2.36
N ARG A 150 -16.50 27.11 2.58
CA ARG A 150 -15.31 26.75 1.79
C ARG A 150 -15.29 25.28 1.46
N LEU A 151 -14.65 24.97 0.34
CA LEU A 151 -14.31 23.60 -0.03
C LEU A 151 -13.18 23.07 0.87
N LEU A 152 -13.06 21.74 0.92
CA LEU A 152 -12.07 21.06 1.75
C LEU A 152 -10.65 21.45 1.34
N TYR A 153 -10.42 21.48 0.04
CA TYR A 153 -9.20 22.00 -0.55
C TYR A 153 -9.50 23.05 -1.61
N PRO A 154 -8.68 24.11 -1.71
CA PRO A 154 -8.79 25.07 -2.80
C PRO A 154 -8.56 24.37 -4.14
N ALA A 155 -9.58 24.31 -4.97
CA ALA A 155 -9.53 23.58 -6.24
C ALA A 155 -10.46 24.25 -7.27
N TRP A 156 -10.05 24.22 -8.53
CA TRP A 156 -10.81 24.84 -9.60
C TRP A 156 -11.84 23.86 -10.16
N PHE A 157 -13.09 24.31 -10.24
CA PHE A 157 -14.17 23.57 -10.88
C PHE A 157 -14.86 24.48 -11.90
N PRO A 158 -15.35 23.92 -13.02
CA PRO A 158 -16.04 24.71 -14.04
C PRO A 158 -17.43 25.20 -13.59
N TRP A 159 -17.93 24.76 -12.43
CA TRP A 159 -19.22 25.16 -11.87
C TRP A 159 -19.06 26.12 -10.69
N ASP A 160 -19.89 27.16 -10.63
CA ASP A 160 -19.94 28.12 -9.53
C ASP A 160 -20.59 27.51 -8.28
N TRP A 161 -19.76 26.94 -7.42
CA TRP A 161 -20.18 26.31 -6.18
C TRP A 161 -20.53 27.31 -5.07
N LYS A 162 -20.11 28.57 -5.19
CA LYS A 162 -20.43 29.60 -4.19
C LYS A 162 -21.91 29.99 -4.27
N LYS A 163 -22.48 30.01 -5.48
CA LYS A 163 -23.89 30.40 -5.70
C LYS A 163 -24.90 29.27 -5.48
N SER A 164 -24.51 28.01 -5.70
CA SER A 164 -25.43 26.87 -5.65
C SER A 164 -25.09 25.92 -4.50
N THR A 165 -26.00 25.78 -3.54
CA THR A 165 -25.85 24.82 -2.42
C THR A 165 -25.78 23.38 -2.90
N ARG A 166 -26.52 23.01 -3.96
CA ARG A 166 -26.45 21.64 -4.53
C ARG A 166 -25.07 21.36 -5.12
N THR A 167 -24.55 22.30 -5.90
CA THR A 167 -23.21 22.19 -6.50
C THR A 167 -22.14 22.11 -5.42
N TYR A 168 -22.25 22.93 -4.38
CA TYR A 168 -21.36 22.87 -3.22
C TYR A 168 -21.36 21.48 -2.57
N ILE A 169 -22.53 20.91 -2.25
CA ILE A 169 -22.62 19.58 -1.60
C ILE A 169 -21.97 18.52 -2.48
N VAL A 170 -22.24 18.51 -3.79
CA VAL A 170 -21.68 17.52 -4.71
C VAL A 170 -20.16 17.62 -4.78
N LEU A 171 -19.60 18.82 -4.93
CA LEU A 171 -18.15 19.01 -5.04
C LEU A 171 -17.44 18.75 -3.70
N HIS A 172 -18.07 19.12 -2.59
CA HIS A 172 -17.54 18.84 -1.27
C HIS A 172 -17.51 17.33 -0.99
N LEU A 173 -18.59 16.59 -1.30
CA LEU A 173 -18.60 15.12 -1.20
C LEU A 173 -17.58 14.48 -2.14
N TYR A 174 -17.42 15.00 -3.36
CA TYR A 174 -16.38 14.56 -4.28
C TYR A 174 -14.98 14.73 -3.66
N GLN A 175 -14.69 15.90 -3.06
CA GLN A 175 -13.40 16.13 -2.41
C GLN A 175 -13.18 15.24 -1.19
N LEU A 176 -14.20 15.06 -0.35
CA LEU A 176 -14.15 14.18 0.82
C LEU A 176 -13.88 12.72 0.41
N ILE A 177 -14.59 12.20 -0.59
CA ILE A 177 -14.36 10.85 -1.11
C ILE A 177 -12.95 10.76 -1.71
N GLY A 178 -12.53 11.77 -2.47
CA GLY A 178 -11.21 11.83 -3.09
C GLY A 178 -10.08 11.79 -2.06
N ILE A 179 -10.16 12.57 -0.99
CA ILE A 179 -9.14 12.55 0.08
C ILE A 179 -9.15 11.22 0.83
N CYS A 180 -10.31 10.62 1.10
CA CYS A 180 -10.37 9.30 1.74
C CYS A 180 -9.66 8.24 0.88
N ILE A 181 -9.85 8.27 -0.44
CA ILE A 181 -9.15 7.37 -1.36
C ILE A 181 -7.65 7.65 -1.37
N GLN A 182 -7.21 8.91 -1.38
CA GLN A 182 -5.78 9.25 -1.34
C GLN A 182 -5.11 8.87 -0.01
N ILE A 183 -5.78 9.06 1.12
CA ILE A 183 -5.35 8.58 2.43
C ILE A 183 -5.15 7.06 2.37
N TYR A 184 -6.08 6.34 1.74
CA TYR A 184 -5.99 4.90 1.59
C TYR A 184 -4.86 4.46 0.64
N GLN A 185 -4.63 5.20 -0.45
CA GLN A 185 -3.46 5.01 -1.34
C GLN A 185 -2.14 5.19 -0.57
N ASN A 186 -2.04 6.21 0.28
CA ASN A 186 -0.85 6.46 1.08
C ASN A 186 -0.62 5.39 2.15
N LEU A 187 -1.68 4.97 2.85
CA LEU A 187 -1.60 3.86 3.78
C LEU A 187 -0.99 2.62 3.11
N LEU A 188 -1.46 2.28 1.92
CA LEU A 188 -0.93 1.15 1.16
C LEU A 188 0.54 1.36 0.77
N ASN A 189 0.87 2.53 0.21
CA ASN A 189 2.22 2.85 -0.24
C ASN A 189 3.26 2.82 0.88
N ASP A 190 2.88 3.23 2.08
CA ASP A 190 3.81 3.29 3.22
C ASP A 190 3.91 1.94 3.95
N THR A 191 2.81 1.18 4.02
CA THR A 191 2.80 -0.10 4.75
C THR A 191 3.37 -1.25 3.92
N PHE A 192 3.14 -1.26 2.60
CA PHE A 192 3.50 -2.40 1.77
C PHE A 192 5.01 -2.71 1.75
N PRO A 193 5.91 -1.74 1.49
CA PRO A 193 7.34 -1.99 1.56
C PRO A 193 7.80 -2.45 2.95
N GLY A 194 7.22 -1.86 4.01
CA GLY A 194 7.54 -2.24 5.39
C GLY A 194 7.16 -3.69 5.71
N ILE A 195 5.98 -4.16 5.25
CA ILE A 195 5.57 -5.56 5.41
C ILE A 195 6.50 -6.50 4.64
N LEU A 196 6.91 -6.13 3.41
CA LEU A 196 7.88 -6.92 2.66
C LEU A 196 9.24 -7.02 3.38
N MET A 197 9.72 -5.93 3.99
CA MET A 197 10.95 -5.95 4.78
C MET A 197 10.84 -6.86 6.00
N TRP A 198 9.68 -6.88 6.68
CA TRP A 198 9.43 -7.82 7.77
C TRP A 198 9.46 -9.27 7.30
N LEU A 199 8.82 -9.57 6.17
CA LEU A 199 8.85 -10.91 5.57
C LEU A 199 10.25 -11.33 5.17
N LEU A 200 11.00 -10.45 4.50
CA LEU A 200 12.40 -10.69 4.12
C LEU A 200 13.25 -10.99 5.35
N LYS A 201 13.11 -10.19 6.42
CA LYS A 201 13.78 -10.44 7.70
C LYS A 201 13.42 -11.81 8.27
N GLY A 202 12.14 -12.19 8.22
CA GLY A 202 11.66 -13.52 8.59
C GLY A 202 12.40 -14.63 7.86
N HIS A 203 12.44 -14.56 6.52
CA HIS A 203 13.08 -15.58 5.70
C HIS A 203 14.61 -15.60 5.82
N LEU A 204 15.25 -14.45 6.05
CA LEU A 204 16.68 -14.36 6.36
C LEU A 204 17.02 -14.97 7.72
N HIS A 205 16.14 -14.83 8.72
CA HIS A 205 16.31 -15.50 10.01
C HIS A 205 16.27 -17.03 9.84
N VAL A 206 15.29 -17.54 9.09
CA VAL A 206 15.21 -18.98 8.80
C VAL A 206 16.44 -19.47 8.03
N LEU A 207 16.90 -18.70 7.03
CA LEU A 207 18.12 -19.03 6.29
C LEU A 207 19.34 -19.09 7.24
N LYS A 208 19.49 -18.10 8.11
CA LYS A 208 20.56 -18.08 9.13
C LYS A 208 20.48 -19.31 10.03
N SER A 209 19.29 -19.62 10.56
CA SER A 209 19.10 -20.79 11.45
C SER A 209 19.48 -22.10 10.76
N ARG A 210 19.18 -22.25 9.46
CA ARG A 210 19.62 -23.41 8.67
C ARG A 210 21.13 -23.45 8.50
N ILE A 211 21.76 -22.32 8.16
CA ILE A 211 23.21 -22.24 8.00
C ILE A 211 23.94 -22.60 9.31
N GLU A 212 23.41 -22.18 10.46
CA GLU A 212 23.98 -22.51 11.78
C GLU A 212 23.91 -24.01 12.11
N ARG A 213 23.00 -24.77 11.50
CA ARG A 213 22.85 -26.22 11.71
C ARG A 213 23.66 -27.08 10.73
N LEU A 214 24.10 -26.50 9.60
CA LEU A 214 24.87 -27.22 8.57
C LEU A 214 26.11 -27.90 9.17
N GLY A 215 26.29 -29.20 8.91
CA GLY A 215 27.46 -29.96 9.36
C GLY A 215 27.49 -30.28 10.86
N TYR A 216 26.51 -29.81 11.65
CA TYR A 216 26.39 -30.16 13.07
C TYR A 216 25.43 -31.32 13.33
N ASP A 217 24.54 -31.64 12.37
CA ASP A 217 23.66 -32.80 12.48
C ASP A 217 24.44 -34.09 12.14
N ARG A 218 24.75 -34.85 13.19
CA ARG A 218 25.48 -36.13 13.08
C ARG A 218 24.68 -37.23 12.37
N ASN A 219 23.40 -37.02 12.13
CA ASN A 219 22.54 -37.97 11.43
C ASN A 219 22.56 -37.79 9.90
N LEU A 220 23.13 -36.70 9.39
CA LEU A 220 23.21 -36.44 7.95
C LEU A 220 24.53 -36.97 7.37
N SER A 221 24.44 -37.62 6.23
CA SER A 221 25.60 -37.97 5.40
C SER A 221 26.29 -36.72 4.82
N ALA A 222 27.51 -36.89 4.30
CA ALA A 222 28.23 -35.82 3.63
C ALA A 222 27.46 -35.27 2.41
N ASP A 223 26.82 -36.16 1.65
CA ASP A 223 26.02 -35.79 0.47
C ASP A 223 24.74 -35.03 0.86
N GLU A 224 24.09 -35.41 1.96
CA GLU A 224 22.92 -34.70 2.48
C GLU A 224 23.29 -33.30 3.00
N ASN A 225 24.41 -33.17 3.71
CA ASN A 225 24.94 -31.87 4.13
C ASN A 225 25.30 -30.97 2.93
N TYR A 226 25.90 -31.54 1.87
CA TYR A 226 26.17 -30.80 0.64
C TYR A 226 24.88 -30.32 -0.04
N ASN A 227 23.88 -31.18 -0.15
CA ASN A 227 22.57 -30.82 -0.72
C ASN A 227 21.87 -29.73 0.12
N GLU A 228 22.00 -29.76 1.44
CA GLU A 228 21.45 -28.71 2.31
C GLU A 228 22.17 -27.36 2.10
N LEU A 229 23.49 -27.37 1.90
CA LEU A 229 24.25 -26.16 1.57
C LEU A 229 23.79 -25.56 0.23
N VAL A 230 23.64 -26.40 -0.80
CA VAL A 230 23.11 -25.97 -2.11
C VAL A 230 21.71 -25.37 -1.94
N ALA A 231 20.83 -26.00 -1.16
CA ALA A 231 19.50 -25.46 -0.87
C ALA A 231 19.53 -24.11 -0.14
N CYS A 232 20.51 -23.88 0.75
CA CYS A 232 20.69 -22.58 1.40
C CYS A 232 21.13 -21.50 0.41
N ILE A 233 22.01 -21.84 -0.54
CA ILE A 233 22.45 -20.91 -1.60
C ILE A 233 21.29 -20.54 -2.52
N GLU A 234 20.52 -21.52 -2.98
CA GLU A 234 19.34 -21.27 -3.83
C GLU A 234 18.28 -20.43 -3.10
N ARG A 235 18.05 -20.71 -1.81
CA ARG A 235 17.18 -19.87 -0.97
C ARG A 235 17.69 -18.43 -0.85
N HIS A 236 19.00 -18.24 -0.68
CA HIS A 236 19.59 -16.90 -0.62
C HIS A 236 19.40 -16.14 -1.93
N LYS A 237 19.62 -16.78 -3.09
CA LYS A 237 19.36 -16.18 -4.41
C LYS A 237 17.91 -15.75 -4.53
N LEU A 238 16.97 -16.61 -4.12
CA LEU A 238 15.54 -16.30 -4.15
C LEU A 238 15.16 -15.10 -3.26
N CYS A 239 15.85 -14.88 -2.14
CA CYS A 239 15.65 -13.69 -1.31
C CYS A 239 16.19 -12.39 -1.94
N LEU A 240 17.06 -12.48 -2.95
CA LEU A 240 17.63 -11.32 -3.67
C LEU A 240 16.80 -10.91 -4.90
N GLU A 241 15.91 -11.77 -5.37
CA GLU A 241 14.97 -11.52 -6.48
C GLU A 241 13.75 -10.69 -6.06
#